data_AF-A0A5C7K9F4-F1
#
_entry.id   AF-A0A5C7K9F4-F1
#
_cell.length_a   1.000
_cell.length_b   1.000
_cell.length_c   1.000
_cell.angle_alpha   90.00
_cell.angle_beta   90.00
_cell.angle_gamma   90.00
#
_symmetry.space_group_name_H-M   'P 1'
#
loop_
_entity.id
_entity.type
_entity.pdbx_description
1 polymer ?
#
loop_
_entity_poly.entity_id
_entity_poly.type
_entity_poly.pdbx_seq_one_letter_code
_entity_poly.pdbx_strand_id
1 'polypeptide(L)'
;MRFLRRLAFPLLLAFASGHALAANPVEAVTEGGSVAQRMVTLSLKQEVADNDSRVLAADRQLKAAAQATGETEMAVAAACTRAARFIFDATRSPATPLDVLDGLLAQRVRAPMSDAIGRYVEARRNAAGKTHAEAVAALKR
;
A
#
# COMPACT_ATOMS: atom_id res chain seq x y z
N MET A 1 80.04 9.89 -2.51
CA MET A 1 80.38 8.50 -2.14
C MET A 1 79.12 7.79 -1.63
N ARG A 2 78.80 6.64 -2.24
CA ARG A 2 78.11 5.45 -1.68
C ARG A 2 76.64 5.60 -1.22
N PHE A 3 75.72 5.10 -2.06
CA PHE A 3 74.97 3.82 -1.93
C PHE A 3 73.74 3.93 -1.01
N LEU A 4 72.53 4.13 -1.54
CA LEU A 4 71.64 3.11 -2.13
C LEU A 4 71.26 2.00 -1.11
N ARG A 5 70.02 2.00 -0.59
CA ARG A 5 69.23 0.77 -0.39
C ARG A 5 67.76 1.04 0.01
N ARG A 6 66.89 0.76 -0.97
CA ARG A 6 65.67 -0.09 -0.91
C ARG A 6 64.45 0.49 -0.16
N LEU A 7 63.39 0.88 -0.88
CA LEU A 7 62.31 0.04 -1.42
C LEU A 7 61.31 -0.44 -0.34
N ALA A 8 60.16 0.25 -0.27
CA ALA A 8 58.82 -0.36 -0.13
C ALA A 8 57.73 0.73 -0.27
N PHE A 9 57.30 0.98 -1.51
CA PHE A 9 55.92 1.40 -1.85
C PHE A 9 55.00 0.16 -1.63
N PRO A 10 53.66 0.25 -1.66
CA PRO A 10 52.72 1.22 -1.09
C PRO A 10 51.46 0.48 -0.53
N LEU A 11 50.31 1.17 -0.49
CA LEU A 11 48.97 0.64 -0.79
C LEU A 11 47.99 0.41 0.39
N LEU A 12 46.95 1.27 0.40
CA LEU A 12 45.54 1.02 0.76
C LEU A 12 45.16 0.70 2.21
N LEU A 13 44.38 1.61 2.81
CA LEU A 13 42.94 1.40 3.13
C LEU A 13 42.39 2.71 3.72
N ALA A 14 41.70 3.49 2.87
CA ALA A 14 40.24 3.61 2.85
C ALA A 14 39.74 4.65 3.88
N PHE A 15 39.50 5.89 3.46
CA PHE A 15 38.17 6.36 3.02
C PHE A 15 37.09 5.95 4.04
N ALA A 16 36.78 6.82 4.99
CA ALA A 16 35.76 7.85 4.86
C ALA A 16 34.35 7.31 5.14
N SER A 17 33.59 8.19 5.79
CA SER A 17 32.13 8.19 5.81
C SER A 17 31.52 7.17 6.76
N GLY A 18 31.14 7.69 7.93
CA GLY A 18 30.02 7.16 8.67
C GLY A 18 28.85 7.01 7.71
N HIS A 19 28.53 5.76 7.38
CA HIS A 19 27.29 5.42 6.73
C HIS A 19 26.25 5.38 7.84
N ALA A 20 25.70 6.56 8.16
CA ALA A 20 24.30 6.63 8.53
C ALA A 20 23.56 5.94 7.38
N LEU A 21 23.20 4.68 7.58
CA LEU A 21 22.24 3.99 6.74
C LEU A 21 20.98 4.84 6.81
N ALA A 22 20.81 5.67 5.80
CA ALA A 22 19.54 6.29 5.47
C ALA A 22 18.58 5.13 5.24
N ALA A 23 17.87 4.74 6.30
CA ALA A 23 16.70 3.90 6.19
C ALA A 23 15.78 4.60 5.19
N ASN A 24 15.67 4.04 3.98
CA ASN A 24 14.64 4.46 3.06
C ASN A 24 13.32 4.32 3.82
N PRO A 25 12.48 5.36 3.92
CA PRO A 25 11.18 5.25 4.59
C PRO A 25 10.24 4.26 3.90
N VAL A 26 10.66 3.68 2.78
CA VAL A 26 9.95 2.65 2.02
C VAL A 26 10.34 1.23 2.47
N GLU A 27 11.55 0.99 2.97
CA GLU A 27 12.01 -0.34 3.42
C GLU A 27 11.64 -0.65 4.88
N ALA A 28 11.52 0.38 5.74
CA ALA A 28 11.03 0.19 7.11
C ALA A 28 9.57 -0.31 7.18
N VAL A 29 8.80 -0.17 6.08
CA VAL A 29 7.40 -0.63 5.99
C VAL A 29 7.28 -2.10 5.57
N THR A 30 8.39 -2.73 5.18
CA THR A 30 8.40 -4.14 4.74
C THR A 30 8.82 -5.15 5.81
N GLU A 31 9.43 -4.71 6.91
CA GLU A 31 9.88 -5.59 8.01
C GLU A 31 8.97 -5.47 9.24
N GLY A 32 7.91 -6.28 9.26
CA GLY A 32 7.02 -6.42 10.42
C GLY A 32 5.67 -5.74 10.22
N GLY A 33 4.61 -6.48 10.52
CA GLY A 33 3.24 -5.95 10.50
C GLY A 33 2.24 -6.76 9.70
N SER A 34 1.01 -6.79 10.18
CA SER A 34 -0.10 -7.46 9.50
C SER A 34 -0.43 -6.81 8.14
N VAL A 35 -1.07 -7.56 7.23
CA VAL A 35 -1.54 -6.99 5.94
C VAL A 35 -2.47 -5.79 6.19
N ALA A 36 -3.34 -5.90 7.19
CA ALA A 36 -4.24 -4.83 7.61
C ALA A 36 -3.48 -3.58 8.09
N GLN A 37 -2.45 -3.75 8.93
CA GLN A 37 -1.66 -2.63 9.44
C GLN A 37 -0.98 -1.88 8.29
N ARG A 38 -0.33 -2.60 7.36
CA ARG A 38 0.29 -1.98 6.18
C ARG A 38 -0.73 -1.20 5.34
N MET A 39 -1.91 -1.76 5.12
CA MET A 39 -2.97 -1.11 4.36
C MET A 39 -3.48 0.16 5.03
N VAL A 40 -3.61 0.15 6.37
CA VAL A 40 -3.99 1.32 7.18
C VAL A 40 -2.89 2.38 7.14
N THR A 41 -1.63 1.99 7.35
CA THR A 41 -0.47 2.90 7.28
C THR A 41 -0.39 3.59 5.92
N LEU A 42 -0.57 2.84 4.82
CA LEU A 42 -0.58 3.41 3.46
C LEU A 42 -1.76 4.37 3.23
N SER A 43 -2.94 4.04 3.78
CA SER A 43 -4.14 4.86 3.60
C SER A 43 -4.08 6.17 4.41
N LEU A 44 -3.50 6.12 5.60
CA LEU A 44 -3.38 7.26 6.51
C LEU A 44 -2.06 8.04 6.34
N LYS A 45 -1.07 7.46 5.67
CA LYS A 45 0.30 8.00 5.56
C LYS A 45 0.95 8.24 6.92
N GLN A 46 0.63 7.40 7.89
CA GLN A 46 1.11 7.46 9.26
C GLN A 46 1.29 6.04 9.77
N GLU A 47 2.36 5.79 10.53
CA GLU A 47 2.52 4.51 11.23
C GLU A 47 1.43 4.32 12.29
N VAL A 48 0.90 3.10 12.36
CA VAL A 48 -0.18 2.72 13.27
C VAL A 48 0.20 1.40 13.95
N ALA A 49 -0.06 1.28 15.24
CA ALA A 49 0.18 0.03 15.96
C ALA A 49 -0.78 -1.09 15.51
N ASP A 50 -0.32 -2.35 15.57
CA ASP A 50 -1.12 -3.51 15.15
C ASP A 50 -2.45 -3.67 15.93
N ASN A 51 -2.50 -3.22 17.18
CA ASN A 51 -3.69 -3.28 18.03
C ASN A 51 -4.62 -2.07 17.90
N ASP A 52 -4.32 -1.12 17.01
CA ASP A 52 -5.20 0.03 16.76
C ASP A 52 -6.55 -0.44 16.22
N SER A 53 -7.63 0.17 16.71
CA SER A 53 -9.01 -0.13 16.30
C SER A 53 -9.22 -0.11 14.77
N ARG A 54 -8.49 0.76 14.05
CA ARG A 54 -8.55 0.89 12.59
C ARG A 54 -7.89 -0.29 11.89
N VAL A 55 -6.80 -0.81 12.45
CA VAL A 55 -6.13 -2.02 11.97
C VAL A 55 -7.03 -3.23 12.16
N LEU A 56 -7.64 -3.36 13.35
CA LEU A 56 -8.60 -4.44 13.63
C LEU A 56 -9.88 -4.35 12.77
N ALA A 57 -10.31 -3.15 12.39
CA ALA A 57 -11.41 -2.97 11.46
C ALA A 57 -11.02 -3.37 10.03
N ALA A 58 -9.85 -2.93 9.57
CA ALA A 58 -9.32 -3.28 8.25
C ALA A 58 -9.07 -4.79 8.12
N ASP A 59 -8.57 -5.46 9.17
CA ASP A 59 -8.39 -6.91 9.22
C ASP A 59 -9.72 -7.66 9.02
N ARG A 60 -10.77 -7.26 9.74
CA ARG A 60 -12.12 -7.84 9.57
C ARG A 60 -12.67 -7.61 8.16
N GLN A 61 -12.45 -6.42 7.60
CA GLN A 61 -12.88 -6.09 6.24
C GLN A 61 -12.12 -6.90 5.19
N LEU A 62 -10.81 -7.07 5.34
CA LEU A 62 -9.99 -7.90 4.45
C LEU A 62 -10.44 -9.36 4.47
N LYS A 63 -10.71 -9.92 5.65
CA LYS A 63 -11.26 -11.28 5.80
C LYS A 63 -12.61 -11.44 5.12
N ALA A 64 -13.51 -10.47 5.32
CA ALA A 64 -14.83 -10.49 4.67
C ALA A 64 -14.71 -10.39 3.14
N ALA A 65 -13.83 -9.52 2.65
CA ALA A 65 -13.57 -9.36 1.23
C ALA A 65 -12.95 -10.61 0.61
N ALA A 66 -11.94 -11.19 1.25
CA ALA A 66 -11.31 -12.47 0.86
C ALA A 66 -12.35 -13.59 0.77
N GLN A 67 -13.23 -13.71 1.77
CA GLN A 67 -14.31 -14.68 1.76
C GLN A 67 -15.34 -14.39 0.65
N ALA A 68 -15.65 -13.12 0.37
CA ALA A 68 -16.59 -12.75 -0.69
C ALA A 68 -16.01 -13.02 -2.08
N THR A 69 -14.73 -12.78 -2.32
CA THR A 69 -14.13 -12.94 -3.65
C THR A 69 -13.56 -14.34 -3.90
N GLY A 70 -13.27 -15.10 -2.83
CA GLY A 70 -12.53 -16.35 -2.91
C GLY A 70 -11.00 -16.15 -3.01
N GLU A 71 -10.52 -14.95 -2.71
CA GLU A 71 -9.10 -14.57 -2.78
C GLU A 71 -8.44 -14.58 -1.39
N THR A 72 -7.11 -14.42 -1.35
CA THR A 72 -6.38 -14.20 -0.09
C THR A 72 -6.46 -12.74 0.35
N GLU A 73 -6.36 -12.48 1.66
CA GLU A 73 -6.30 -11.11 2.20
C GLU A 73 -5.19 -10.27 1.57
N MET A 74 -4.02 -10.88 1.33
CA MET A 74 -2.89 -10.24 0.65
C MET A 74 -3.22 -9.87 -0.79
N ALA A 75 -3.88 -10.76 -1.55
CA ALA A 75 -4.30 -10.49 -2.92
C ALA A 75 -5.33 -9.35 -2.97
N VAL A 76 -6.30 -9.35 -2.04
CA VAL A 76 -7.29 -8.28 -1.89
C VAL A 76 -6.61 -6.94 -1.59
N ALA A 77 -5.73 -6.88 -0.59
CA ALA A 77 -5.02 -5.66 -0.22
C ALA A 77 -4.17 -5.10 -1.37
N ALA A 78 -3.45 -5.99 -2.08
CA ALA A 78 -2.66 -5.61 -3.23
C ALA A 78 -3.53 -5.08 -4.39
N ALA A 79 -4.67 -5.72 -4.65
CA ALA A 79 -5.61 -5.28 -5.66
C ALA A 79 -6.24 -3.91 -5.31
N CYS A 80 -6.65 -3.71 -4.05
CA CYS A 80 -7.15 -2.44 -3.55
C CYS A 80 -6.11 -1.33 -3.70
N THR A 81 -4.84 -1.63 -3.41
CA THR A 81 -3.73 -0.66 -3.54
C THR A 81 -3.52 -0.24 -4.99
N ARG A 82 -3.50 -1.19 -5.93
CA ARG A 82 -3.39 -0.88 -7.37
C ARG A 82 -4.60 -0.10 -7.87
N ALA A 83 -5.80 -0.48 -7.46
CA ALA A 83 -7.04 0.18 -7.85
C ALA A 83 -7.11 1.62 -7.33
N ALA A 84 -6.69 1.87 -6.09
CA ALA A 84 -6.63 3.22 -5.52
C ALA A 84 -5.72 4.13 -6.36
N ARG A 85 -4.55 3.62 -6.76
CA ARG A 85 -3.65 4.33 -7.68
C ARG A 85 -4.31 4.60 -9.04
N PHE A 86 -4.94 3.58 -9.62
CA PHE A 86 -5.65 3.71 -10.89
C PHE A 86 -6.76 4.76 -10.84
N ILE A 87 -7.57 4.78 -9.77
CA ILE A 87 -8.63 5.78 -9.58
C ILE A 87 -8.02 7.18 -9.54
N PHE A 88 -6.93 7.38 -8.80
CA PHE A 88 -6.25 8.66 -8.77
C PHE A 88 -5.75 9.09 -10.16
N ASP A 89 -5.12 8.17 -10.91
CA ASP A 89 -4.61 8.48 -12.25
C ASP A 89 -5.75 8.81 -13.24
N ALA A 90 -6.88 8.09 -13.15
CA ALA A 90 -8.02 8.27 -14.04
C ALA A 90 -8.89 9.50 -13.69
N THR A 91 -9.04 9.83 -12.41
CA THR A 91 -10.02 10.84 -11.95
C THR A 91 -9.38 12.12 -11.43
N ARG A 92 -8.08 12.06 -11.10
CA ARG A 92 -7.32 13.06 -10.31
C ARG A 92 -7.90 13.32 -8.91
N SER A 93 -8.76 12.44 -8.42
CA SER A 93 -9.34 12.50 -7.07
C SER A 93 -8.61 11.54 -6.12
N PRO A 94 -8.35 11.92 -4.85
CA PRO A 94 -7.75 11.04 -3.87
C PRO A 94 -8.58 9.76 -3.67
N ALA A 95 -7.90 8.62 -3.66
CA ALA A 95 -8.48 7.34 -3.27
C ALA A 95 -7.46 6.57 -2.44
N THR A 96 -7.92 6.00 -1.33
CA THR A 96 -7.10 5.14 -0.48
C THR A 96 -7.38 3.66 -0.77
N PRO A 97 -6.45 2.76 -0.46
CA PRO A 97 -6.73 1.33 -0.47
C PRO A 97 -7.97 0.96 0.37
N LEU A 98 -8.18 1.60 1.52
CA LEU A 98 -9.37 1.37 2.36
C LEU A 98 -10.67 1.82 1.68
N ASP A 99 -10.66 2.92 0.92
CA ASP A 99 -11.84 3.35 0.14
C ASP A 99 -12.25 2.29 -0.89
N VAL A 100 -11.26 1.61 -1.51
CA VAL A 100 -11.53 0.54 -2.47
C VAL A 100 -12.06 -0.71 -1.77
N LEU A 101 -11.50 -1.05 -0.60
CA LEU A 101 -11.97 -2.18 0.19
C LEU A 101 -13.42 -1.98 0.64
N ASP A 102 -13.77 -0.79 1.12
CA ASP A 102 -15.15 -0.44 1.46
C ASP A 102 -16.06 -0.48 0.23
N GLY A 103 -15.60 0.06 -0.92
CA GLY A 103 -16.34 -0.02 -2.18
C GLY A 103 -16.59 -1.46 -2.68
N LEU A 104 -15.68 -2.38 -2.39
CA LEU A 104 -15.85 -3.82 -2.69
C LEU A 104 -16.90 -4.45 -1.76
N LEU A 105 -16.85 -4.13 -0.46
CA LEU A 105 -17.78 -4.64 0.56
C LEU A 105 -19.17 -4.01 0.47
N ALA A 106 -19.31 -2.83 -0.11
CA ALA A 106 -20.60 -2.18 -0.33
C ALA A 106 -21.48 -2.92 -1.34
N GLN A 107 -20.89 -3.81 -2.15
CA GLN A 107 -21.59 -4.55 -3.19
C GLN A 107 -22.28 -5.77 -2.60
N ARG A 108 -23.59 -5.91 -2.83
CA ARG A 108 -24.41 -6.99 -2.24
C ARG A 108 -24.24 -8.35 -2.91
N VAL A 109 -23.59 -8.40 -4.07
CA VAL A 109 -23.47 -9.60 -4.89
C VAL A 109 -22.04 -10.14 -4.81
N ARG A 110 -21.92 -11.41 -4.44
CA ARG A 110 -20.65 -12.14 -4.50
C ARG A 110 -20.18 -12.18 -5.96
N ALA A 111 -19.04 -11.58 -6.23
CA ALA A 111 -18.50 -11.46 -7.58
C ALA A 111 -16.98 -11.67 -7.57
N PRO A 112 -16.39 -12.05 -8.71
CA PRO A 112 -14.95 -12.05 -8.88
C PRO A 112 -14.36 -10.69 -8.48
N MET A 113 -13.18 -10.70 -7.85
CA MET A 113 -12.54 -9.48 -7.35
C MET A 113 -12.33 -8.43 -8.45
N SER A 114 -11.98 -8.85 -9.67
CA SER A 114 -11.82 -7.97 -10.83
C SER A 114 -13.08 -7.17 -11.14
N ASP A 115 -14.23 -7.85 -11.11
CA ASP A 115 -15.51 -7.26 -11.51
C ASP A 115 -16.00 -6.30 -10.42
N ALA A 116 -15.85 -6.70 -9.15
CA ALA A 116 -16.19 -5.85 -8.02
C ALA A 116 -15.33 -4.56 -8.00
N ILE A 117 -14.02 -4.68 -8.23
CA ILE A 117 -13.13 -3.52 -8.34
C ILE A 117 -13.52 -2.66 -9.55
N GLY A 118 -13.78 -3.27 -10.71
CA GLY A 118 -14.19 -2.58 -11.93
C GLY A 118 -15.43 -1.72 -11.70
N ARG A 119 -16.48 -2.29 -11.09
CA ARG A 119 -17.71 -1.55 -10.73
C ARG A 119 -17.45 -0.37 -9.82
N TYR A 120 -16.60 -0.53 -8.80
CA TYR A 120 -16.27 0.58 -7.92
C TYR A 120 -15.47 1.68 -8.63
N VAL A 121 -14.52 1.31 -9.49
CA VAL A 121 -13.76 2.25 -10.32
C VAL A 121 -14.70 3.04 -11.24
N GLU A 122 -15.65 2.38 -11.89
CA GLU A 122 -16.67 3.03 -12.71
C GLU A 122 -17.56 3.97 -11.89
N ALA A 123 -18.02 3.54 -10.72
CA ALA A 123 -18.78 4.38 -9.81
C ALA A 123 -17.99 5.64 -9.40
N ARG A 124 -16.69 5.52 -9.12
CA ARG A 124 -15.81 6.67 -8.83
C ARG A 124 -15.64 7.63 -10.01
N ARG A 125 -15.64 7.12 -11.25
CA ARG A 125 -15.55 7.94 -12.46
C ARG A 125 -16.84 8.71 -12.74
N ASN A 126 -17.99 8.12 -12.41
CA ASN A 126 -19.31 8.65 -12.72
C ASN A 126 -19.90 9.52 -11.59
N ALA A 127 -19.35 9.47 -10.38
CA ALA A 127 -19.78 10.31 -9.27
C ALA A 127 -19.50 11.80 -9.57
N ALA A 128 -20.49 12.66 -9.32
CA ALA A 128 -20.43 14.09 -9.63
C ALA A 128 -19.26 14.81 -8.94
N GLY A 129 -19.01 14.51 -7.66
CA GLY A 129 -17.85 15.00 -6.91
C GLY A 129 -16.65 14.06 -6.95
N LYS A 130 -16.72 12.92 -7.68
CA LYS A 130 -15.70 11.86 -7.72
C LYS A 130 -15.28 11.38 -6.33
N THR A 131 -16.19 11.50 -5.35
CA THR A 131 -15.94 11.16 -3.95
C THR A 131 -16.21 9.68 -3.69
N HIS A 132 -15.57 9.14 -2.65
CA HIS A 132 -15.83 7.78 -2.19
C HIS A 132 -17.30 7.60 -1.78
N ALA A 133 -17.85 8.53 -0.99
CA ALA A 133 -19.21 8.43 -0.46
C ALA A 133 -20.28 8.38 -1.56
N GLU A 134 -20.18 9.23 -2.58
CA GLU A 134 -21.11 9.23 -3.72
C GLU A 134 -21.00 7.94 -4.54
N ALA A 135 -19.78 7.43 -4.76
CA ALA A 135 -19.57 6.18 -5.48
C ALA A 135 -20.16 4.99 -4.72
N VAL A 136 -19.98 4.92 -3.40
CA VAL A 136 -20.59 3.87 -2.56
C VAL A 136 -22.11 3.98 -2.55
N ALA A 137 -22.67 5.20 -2.52
CA ALA A 137 -24.11 5.40 -2.61
C ALA A 137 -24.70 4.90 -3.95
N ALA A 138 -23.94 5.02 -5.04
CA ALA A 138 -24.33 4.50 -6.35
C ALA A 138 -24.30 2.96 -6.41
N LEU A 139 -23.36 2.32 -5.71
CA LEU A 139 -23.22 0.85 -5.69
C LEU A 139 -24.26 0.11 -4.83
N LYS A 140 -24.88 0.82 -3.87
CA LYS A 140 -25.89 0.23 -2.97
C LYS A 140 -27.29 0.13 -3.58
N ARG A 141 -27.49 0.68 -4.78
CA ARG A 141 -28.73 0.63 -5.56
C ARG A 141 -28.82 -0.68 -6.33
#